data_AF-A0A4Y2F5U2-F1
#
_entry.id   AF-A0A4Y2F5U2-F1
#
_cell.length_a   1.000
_cell.length_b   1.000
_cell.length_c   1.000
_cell.angle_alpha   90.00
_cell.angle_beta   90.00
_cell.angle_gamma   90.00
#
_symmetry.space_group_name_H-M   'P 1'
#
loop_
_entity.id
_entity.type
_entity.pdbx_description
1 polymer ?
#
loop_
_entity_poly.entity_id
_entity_poly.type
_entity_poly.pdbx_seq_one_letter_code
_entity_poly.pdbx_strand_id
1 'polypeptide(L)'
;MTGPKSFSGTIGTQLSKCEKLPVANFESNECEIPEIERKILSKDQQYLLDINYAIRSGGSPEDLFVHEPGSLSHSRWLTTANRVLRLYLNIENPTVEHKILVSFILKSYIPVWFHIKKSKYFTNGPEHVFEVIESSRFLPENLLKVINPLIHRNAFFAHPENLPLNMIVDRSDHI
;
A
#
# COMPACT_ATOMS: atom_id res chain seq x y z
N MET A 1 7.63 -7.00 28.59
CA MET A 1 6.24 -7.04 28.10
C MET A 1 6.07 -5.95 27.05
N THR A 2 5.98 -6.31 25.78
CA THR A 2 5.67 -5.36 24.69
C THR A 2 4.17 -5.08 24.75
N GLY A 3 3.78 -3.81 24.87
CA GLY A 3 2.36 -3.44 24.96
C GLY A 3 1.57 -3.80 23.69
N PRO A 4 0.22 -3.83 23.76
CA PRO A 4 -0.68 -4.29 22.68
C PRO A 4 -0.63 -3.46 21.38
N LYS A 5 0.26 -2.47 21.28
CA LYS A 5 0.44 -1.56 20.15
C LYS A 5 1.76 -1.72 19.41
N SER A 6 2.55 -2.74 19.76
CA SER A 6 3.87 -2.96 19.15
C SER A 6 3.84 -4.16 18.20
N PHE A 7 4.47 -4.01 17.03
CA PHE A 7 4.76 -5.14 16.15
C PHE A 7 5.97 -5.90 16.69
N SER A 8 5.96 -7.22 16.53
CA SER A 8 7.06 -8.11 16.90
C SER A 8 7.95 -8.43 15.70
N GLY A 9 9.09 -9.09 15.95
CA GLY A 9 10.07 -9.42 14.93
C GLY A 9 10.96 -8.24 14.53
N THR A 10 12.00 -8.54 13.75
CA THR A 10 13.04 -7.57 13.37
C THR A 10 12.45 -6.35 12.69
N ILE A 11 11.68 -6.55 11.61
CA ILE A 11 11.03 -5.46 10.85
C ILE A 11 10.03 -4.70 11.73
N GLY A 12 9.17 -5.42 12.46
CA GLY A 12 8.13 -4.82 13.30
C GLY A 12 8.69 -3.87 14.36
N THR A 13 9.82 -4.23 14.98
CA THR A 13 10.48 -3.36 15.96
C THR A 13 11.12 -2.13 15.32
N GLN A 14 11.67 -2.25 14.10
CA GLN A 14 12.26 -1.13 13.36
C GLN A 14 11.22 -0.09 12.93
N LEU A 15 9.99 -0.49 12.61
CA LEU A 15 8.91 0.44 12.24
C LEU A 15 8.62 1.50 13.30
N SER A 16 8.84 1.19 14.58
CA SER A 16 8.63 2.15 15.67
C SER A 16 9.66 3.29 15.69
N LYS A 17 10.80 3.12 15.02
CA LYS A 17 11.94 4.06 15.05
C LYS A 17 12.25 4.70 13.70
N CYS A 18 11.53 4.31 12.63
CA CYS A 18 11.84 4.72 11.26
C CYS A 18 11.79 6.24 11.01
N GLU A 19 11.05 6.99 11.82
CA GLU A 19 10.91 8.46 11.71
C GLU A 19 12.24 9.21 11.91
N LYS A 20 13.12 8.68 12.76
CA LYS A 20 14.36 9.36 13.19
C LYS A 20 15.59 8.97 12.37
N LEU A 21 15.44 8.04 11.42
CA LEU A 21 16.56 7.54 10.64
C LEU A 21 16.80 8.43 9.42
N PRO A 22 18.07 8.73 9.08
CA PRO A 22 18.40 9.45 7.86
C PRO A 22 18.12 8.60 6.63
N VAL A 23 18.01 9.26 5.48
CA VAL A 23 17.92 8.60 4.18
C VAL A 23 19.21 7.85 3.91
N ALA A 24 19.08 6.58 3.53
CA ALA A 24 20.16 5.77 3.02
C ALA A 24 20.14 5.75 1.48
N ASN A 25 21.19 5.19 0.87
CA ASN A 25 21.13 4.83 -0.55
C ASN A 25 20.17 3.65 -0.70
N PHE A 26 19.05 3.85 -1.40
CA PHE A 26 18.04 2.81 -1.66
C PHE A 26 17.95 2.50 -3.16
N GLU A 27 17.55 1.26 -3.47
CA GLU A 27 17.28 0.85 -4.85
C GLU A 27 15.87 1.28 -5.27
N SER A 28 15.74 1.82 -6.48
CA SER A 28 14.42 2.07 -7.07
C SER A 28 13.66 0.77 -7.30
N ASN A 29 12.34 0.87 -7.37
CA ASN A 29 11.47 -0.28 -7.66
C ASN A 29 10.41 0.12 -8.68
N GLU A 30 10.12 -0.79 -9.61
CA GLU A 30 9.04 -0.60 -10.58
C GLU A 30 7.69 -0.61 -9.88
N CYS A 31 6.96 0.48 -10.04
CA CYS A 31 5.59 0.62 -9.56
C CYS A 31 4.80 1.60 -10.43
N GLU A 32 3.49 1.42 -10.43
CA GLU A 32 2.58 2.38 -11.04
C GLU A 32 2.42 3.60 -10.13
N ILE A 33 2.34 4.78 -10.73
CA ILE A 33 1.96 6.00 -10.01
C ILE A 33 0.50 6.27 -10.32
N PRO A 34 -0.39 6.16 -9.32
CA PRO A 34 -1.80 6.39 -9.54
C PRO A 34 -2.09 7.82 -9.99
N GLU A 35 -2.83 7.95 -11.07
CA GLU A 35 -3.34 9.24 -11.52
C GLU A 35 -4.53 9.66 -10.66
N ILE A 36 -4.25 10.51 -9.67
CA ILE A 36 -5.27 11.01 -8.74
C ILE A 36 -5.04 12.48 -8.39
N GLU A 37 -6.15 13.20 -8.25
CA GLU A 37 -6.11 14.60 -7.88
C GLU A 37 -5.64 14.77 -6.41
N ARG A 38 -4.51 15.45 -6.19
CA ARG A 38 -3.93 15.61 -4.84
C ARG A 38 -4.87 16.28 -3.84
N LYS A 39 -5.77 17.17 -4.30
CA LYS A 39 -6.69 17.92 -3.43
C LYS A 39 -7.72 17.05 -2.69
N ILE A 40 -8.01 15.84 -3.21
CA ILE A 40 -8.95 14.90 -2.57
C ILE A 40 -8.27 13.95 -1.57
N LEU A 41 -6.94 14.04 -1.42
CA LEU A 41 -6.14 13.18 -0.57
C LEU A 41 -5.90 13.79 0.82
N SER A 42 -5.97 12.97 1.86
CA SER A 42 -5.49 13.37 3.18
C SER A 42 -3.96 13.49 3.22
N LYS A 43 -3.40 14.10 4.26
CA LYS A 43 -1.95 14.21 4.45
C LYS A 43 -1.23 12.86 4.36
N ASP A 44 -1.74 11.83 5.04
CA ASP A 44 -1.15 10.48 4.99
C ASP A 44 -1.23 9.84 3.60
N GLN A 45 -2.28 10.15 2.82
CA GLN A 45 -2.45 9.65 1.45
C GLN A 45 -1.53 10.38 0.47
N GLN A 46 -1.32 11.68 0.66
CA GLN A 46 -0.35 12.45 -0.12
C GLN A 46 1.07 11.93 0.15
N TYR A 47 1.41 11.72 1.42
CA TYR A 47 2.68 11.11 1.80
C TYR A 47 2.91 9.75 1.13
N LEU A 48 1.89 8.88 1.10
CA LEU A 48 1.96 7.58 0.41
C LEU A 48 2.26 7.74 -1.09
N LEU A 49 1.65 8.73 -1.73
CA LEU A 49 1.88 9.02 -3.15
C LEU A 49 3.30 9.57 -3.40
N ASP A 50 3.77 10.46 -2.53
CA ASP A 50 5.10 11.09 -2.66
C ASP A 50 6.22 10.09 -2.43
N ILE A 51 6.08 9.22 -1.42
CA ILE A 51 7.07 8.17 -1.18
C ILE A 51 7.07 7.10 -2.29
N ASN A 52 5.90 6.78 -2.86
CA ASN A 52 5.80 5.90 -4.02
C ASN A 52 6.57 6.47 -5.22
N TYR A 53 6.41 7.78 -5.47
CA TYR A 53 7.13 8.49 -6.51
C TYR A 53 8.64 8.49 -6.27
N ALA A 54 9.08 8.74 -5.03
CA ALA A 54 10.50 8.74 -4.66
C ALA A 54 11.15 7.35 -4.86
N ILE A 55 10.46 6.28 -4.47
CA ILE A 55 10.95 4.91 -4.68
C ILE A 55 11.02 4.58 -6.17
N ARG A 56 10.04 5.00 -6.97
CA ARG A 56 10.05 4.76 -8.42
C ARG A 56 11.19 5.49 -9.11
N SER A 57 11.42 6.76 -8.76
CA SER A 57 12.43 7.61 -9.39
C SER A 57 13.85 7.28 -8.91
N GLY A 58 14.00 6.60 -7.77
CA GLY A 58 15.29 6.38 -7.12
C GLY A 58 15.86 7.64 -6.46
N GLY A 59 15.09 8.73 -6.42
CA GLY A 59 15.50 10.00 -5.83
C GLY A 59 14.52 10.42 -4.75
N SER A 60 15.04 10.87 -3.60
CA SER A 60 14.19 11.34 -2.52
C SER A 60 14.27 12.86 -2.39
N PRO A 61 13.15 13.59 -2.49
CA PRO A 61 13.16 15.01 -2.23
C PRO A 61 13.23 15.26 -0.71
N GLU A 62 13.93 16.31 -0.30
CA GLU A 62 14.22 16.61 1.12
C GLU A 62 12.94 16.86 1.94
N ASP A 63 11.90 17.39 1.29
CA ASP A 63 10.59 17.67 1.86
C ASP A 63 9.84 16.41 2.34
N LEU A 64 10.10 15.25 1.70
CA LEU A 64 9.52 13.96 2.12
C LEU A 64 9.92 13.62 3.57
N PHE A 65 11.07 14.11 4.04
CA PHE A 65 11.57 13.82 5.38
C PHE A 65 11.08 14.77 6.46
N VAL A 66 10.62 15.96 6.07
CA VAL A 66 10.01 16.95 6.97
C VAL A 66 8.69 16.42 7.55
N HIS A 67 7.99 15.58 6.78
CA HIS A 67 6.73 14.99 7.22
C HIS A 67 6.95 13.65 7.93
N GLU A 68 6.51 13.58 9.19
CA GLU A 68 6.49 12.33 9.94
C GLU A 68 5.28 11.48 9.51
N PRO A 69 5.47 10.18 9.20
CA PRO A 69 4.34 9.27 9.09
C PRO A 69 3.62 9.21 10.44
N GLY A 70 2.30 9.15 10.43
CA GLY A 70 1.50 9.11 11.66
C GLY A 70 1.90 8.02 12.67
N SER A 71 1.36 8.12 13.89
CA SER A 71 1.67 7.15 14.95
C SER A 71 1.26 5.72 14.56
N LEU A 72 2.14 4.76 14.86
CA LEU A 72 1.94 3.35 14.55
C LEU A 72 0.69 2.82 15.26
N SER A 73 -0.23 2.25 14.49
CA SER A 73 -1.45 1.62 15.00
C SER A 73 -1.76 0.37 14.21
N HIS A 74 -1.97 -0.76 14.90
CA HIS A 74 -2.34 -2.05 14.29
C HIS A 74 -3.60 -1.97 13.42
N SER A 75 -4.54 -1.07 13.74
CA SER A 75 -5.76 -0.88 12.96
C SER A 75 -5.60 0.02 11.73
N ARG A 76 -4.49 0.76 11.62
CA ARG A 76 -4.29 1.77 10.57
C ARG A 76 -3.22 1.30 9.60
N TRP A 77 -3.67 0.53 8.62
CA TRP A 77 -2.78 -0.05 7.62
C TRP A 77 -2.07 1.01 6.76
N LEU A 78 -2.74 2.11 6.37
CA LEU A 78 -2.12 3.22 5.63
C LEU A 78 -0.86 3.76 6.31
N THR A 79 -0.94 4.04 7.61
CA THR A 79 0.18 4.53 8.39
C THR A 79 1.30 3.49 8.50
N THR A 80 0.92 2.22 8.63
CA THR A 80 1.89 1.11 8.65
C THR A 80 2.63 1.00 7.31
N ALA A 81 1.93 1.09 6.18
CA ALA A 81 2.52 1.08 4.85
C ALA A 81 3.48 2.26 4.65
N ASN A 82 3.07 3.48 5.03
CA ASN A 82 3.94 4.67 5.00
C ASN A 82 5.25 4.44 5.79
N ARG A 83 5.15 3.86 6.98
CA ARG A 83 6.32 3.56 7.83
C ARG A 83 7.21 2.48 7.26
N VAL A 84 6.65 1.45 6.61
CA VAL A 84 7.42 0.41 5.92
C VAL A 84 8.21 0.99 4.75
N LEU A 85 7.56 1.81 3.91
CA LEU A 85 8.25 2.45 2.79
C LEU A 85 9.32 3.44 3.29
N ARG A 86 9.02 4.20 4.35
CA ARG A 86 10.01 5.08 4.99
C ARG A 86 11.19 4.30 5.55
N LEU A 87 10.95 3.14 6.17
CA LEU A 87 12.00 2.27 6.64
C LEU A 87 12.89 1.78 5.49
N TYR A 88 12.30 1.44 4.33
CA TYR A 88 13.05 1.01 3.15
C TYR A 88 14.01 2.10 2.64
N LEU A 89 13.59 3.38 2.63
CA LEU A 89 14.45 4.51 2.28
C LEU A 89 15.63 4.70 3.25
N ASN A 90 15.53 4.14 4.46
CA ASN A 90 16.48 4.36 5.55
C ASN A 90 17.41 3.15 5.79
N ILE A 91 17.35 2.13 4.93
CA ILE A 91 18.17 0.92 5.02
C ILE A 91 19.07 0.82 3.79
N GLU A 92 20.39 0.82 3.99
CA GLU A 92 21.37 0.66 2.91
C GLU A 92 21.32 -0.74 2.26
N ASN A 93 21.11 -1.79 3.07
CA ASN A 93 21.13 -3.18 2.63
C ASN A 93 19.82 -3.89 3.00
N PRO A 94 18.72 -3.66 2.25
CA PRO A 94 17.43 -4.26 2.56
C PRO A 94 17.47 -5.78 2.38
N THR A 95 16.96 -6.52 3.37
CA THR A 95 16.83 -7.98 3.27
C THR A 95 15.77 -8.39 2.24
N VAL A 96 15.73 -9.66 1.88
CA VAL A 96 14.71 -10.21 0.96
C VAL A 96 13.30 -9.92 1.48
N GLU A 97 13.07 -10.03 2.79
CA GLU A 97 11.78 -9.76 3.42
C GLU A 97 11.38 -8.29 3.29
N HIS A 98 12.34 -7.35 3.41
CA HIS A 98 12.09 -5.93 3.17
C HIS A 98 11.66 -5.70 1.71
N LYS A 99 12.42 -6.26 0.75
CA LYS A 99 12.13 -6.11 -0.68
C LYS A 99 10.76 -6.70 -1.05
N ILE A 100 10.39 -7.85 -0.48
CA ILE A 100 9.07 -8.46 -0.70
C ILE A 100 7.96 -7.57 -0.15
N LEU A 101 8.08 -7.08 1.08
CA LEU A 101 7.05 -6.26 1.72
C LEU A 101 6.85 -4.92 0.98
N VAL A 102 7.94 -4.28 0.58
CA VAL A 102 7.92 -3.06 -0.24
C VAL A 102 7.28 -3.34 -1.58
N SER A 103 7.68 -4.41 -2.26
CA SER A 103 7.07 -4.78 -3.56
C SER A 103 5.57 -5.05 -3.43
N PHE A 104 5.12 -5.69 -2.36
CA PHE A 104 3.68 -5.87 -2.08
C PHE A 104 2.95 -4.55 -1.92
N ILE A 105 3.54 -3.61 -1.16
CA ILE A 105 2.94 -2.30 -0.95
C ILE A 105 2.84 -1.54 -2.29
N LEU A 106 3.93 -1.49 -3.05
CA LEU A 106 4.02 -0.72 -4.28
C LEU A 106 3.18 -1.31 -5.43
N LYS A 107 3.15 -2.63 -5.57
CA LYS A 107 2.51 -3.31 -6.71
C LYS A 107 1.06 -3.70 -6.46
N SER A 108 0.66 -3.91 -5.21
CA SER A 108 -0.69 -4.38 -4.88
C SER A 108 -1.45 -3.37 -4.01
N TYR A 109 -0.91 -2.99 -2.85
CA TYR A 109 -1.66 -2.14 -1.93
C TYR A 109 -1.93 -0.73 -2.45
N ILE A 110 -0.91 -0.05 -2.96
CA ILE A 110 -1.01 1.33 -3.44
C ILE A 110 -1.98 1.45 -4.61
N PRO A 111 -1.84 0.69 -5.72
CA PRO A 111 -2.75 0.79 -6.86
C PRO A 111 -4.21 0.62 -6.44
N VAL A 112 -4.52 -0.46 -5.69
CA VAL A 112 -5.86 -0.74 -5.19
C VAL A 112 -6.38 0.36 -4.27
N TRP A 113 -5.56 0.86 -3.34
CA TRP A 113 -5.96 1.93 -2.43
C TRP A 113 -6.39 3.20 -3.17
N PHE A 114 -5.61 3.60 -4.17
CA PHE A 114 -5.93 4.79 -4.95
C PHE A 114 -7.05 4.53 -5.97
N HIS A 115 -7.19 3.32 -6.48
CA HIS A 115 -8.33 2.93 -7.30
C HIS A 115 -9.64 3.03 -6.49
N ILE A 116 -9.70 2.47 -5.27
CA ILE A 116 -10.84 2.64 -4.36
C ILE A 116 -11.11 4.13 -4.08
N LYS A 117 -10.04 4.92 -3.88
CA LYS A 117 -10.17 6.36 -3.61
C LYS A 117 -10.77 7.12 -4.80
N LYS A 118 -10.49 6.70 -6.04
CA LYS A 118 -11.06 7.29 -7.27
C LYS A 118 -12.48 6.78 -7.52
N SER A 119 -12.70 5.48 -7.35
CA SER A 119 -13.88 4.73 -7.81
C SER A 119 -14.69 4.20 -6.63
N LYS A 120 -15.21 5.08 -5.76
CA LYS A 120 -15.79 4.70 -4.45
C LYS A 120 -17.14 3.98 -4.49
N TYR A 121 -17.75 3.83 -5.67
CA TYR A 121 -19.09 3.25 -5.77
C TYR A 121 -19.09 1.76 -5.45
N PHE A 122 -20.18 1.30 -4.83
CA PHE A 122 -20.38 -0.11 -4.47
C PHE A 122 -20.23 -1.05 -5.68
N THR A 123 -20.70 -0.58 -6.83
CA THR A 123 -20.65 -1.28 -8.13
C THR A 123 -19.22 -1.56 -8.60
N ASN A 124 -18.23 -0.78 -8.16
CA ASN A 124 -16.80 -0.99 -8.49
C ASN A 124 -16.13 -2.00 -7.56
N GLY A 125 -16.82 -2.43 -6.51
CA GLY A 125 -16.30 -3.36 -5.51
C GLY A 125 -15.70 -4.65 -6.10
N PRO A 126 -16.40 -5.36 -7.03
CA PRO A 126 -15.85 -6.53 -7.71
C PRO A 126 -14.49 -6.30 -8.37
N GLU A 127 -14.30 -5.14 -9.02
CA GLU A 127 -13.04 -4.80 -9.70
C GLU A 127 -11.92 -4.58 -8.70
N HIS A 128 -12.18 -3.89 -7.59
CA HIS A 128 -11.16 -3.71 -6.56
C HIS A 128 -10.71 -5.05 -5.98
N VAL A 129 -11.63 -6.01 -5.77
CA VAL A 129 -11.27 -7.34 -5.28
C VAL A 129 -10.44 -8.10 -6.33
N PHE A 130 -10.85 -8.03 -7.60
CA PHE A 130 -10.10 -8.63 -8.70
C PHE A 130 -8.69 -8.06 -8.81
N GLU A 131 -8.53 -6.74 -8.71
CA GLU A 131 -7.23 -6.09 -8.77
C GLU A 131 -6.30 -6.51 -7.63
N VAL A 132 -6.80 -6.66 -6.39
CA VAL A 132 -6.01 -7.22 -5.28
C VAL A 132 -5.55 -8.65 -5.60
N ILE A 133 -6.42 -9.48 -6.18
CA ILE A 133 -6.08 -10.85 -6.55
C ILE A 133 -5.00 -10.84 -7.62
N GLU A 134 -5.19 -10.13 -8.73
CA GLU A 134 -4.21 -10.09 -9.82
C GLU A 134 -2.87 -9.51 -9.36
N SER A 135 -2.90 -8.35 -8.69
CA SER A 135 -1.70 -7.63 -8.29
C SER A 135 -0.88 -8.32 -7.20
N SER A 136 -1.45 -9.28 -6.46
CA SER A 136 -0.73 -10.04 -5.42
C SER A 136 -0.11 -11.34 -5.92
N ARG A 137 -0.43 -11.81 -7.14
CA ARG A 137 0.03 -13.10 -7.70
C ARG A 137 1.54 -13.24 -7.85
N PHE A 138 2.29 -12.15 -7.90
CA PHE A 138 3.76 -12.19 -7.98
C PHE A 138 4.41 -12.71 -6.70
N LEU A 139 3.67 -12.78 -5.58
CA LEU A 139 4.19 -13.24 -4.31
C LEU A 139 4.48 -14.75 -4.33
N PRO A 140 5.48 -15.21 -3.55
CA PRO A 140 5.78 -16.63 -3.42
C PRO A 140 4.63 -17.39 -2.73
N GLU A 141 4.50 -18.68 -3.06
CA GLU A 141 3.35 -19.51 -2.69
C GLU A 141 3.07 -19.55 -1.18
N ASN A 142 4.14 -19.55 -0.36
CA ASN A 142 4.01 -19.52 1.10
C ASN A 142 3.33 -18.24 1.61
N LEU A 143 3.54 -17.10 0.95
CA LEU A 143 2.88 -15.83 1.30
C LEU A 143 1.48 -15.74 0.71
N LEU A 144 1.26 -16.28 -0.50
CA LEU A 144 -0.09 -16.40 -1.07
C LEU A 144 -1.00 -17.25 -0.18
N LYS A 145 -0.48 -18.33 0.43
CA LYS A 145 -1.22 -19.13 1.44
C LYS A 145 -1.67 -18.32 2.66
N VAL A 146 -0.97 -17.24 3.00
CA VAL A 146 -1.34 -16.33 4.10
C VAL A 146 -2.35 -15.28 3.64
N ILE A 147 -2.16 -14.72 2.43
CA ILE A 147 -2.96 -13.59 1.93
C ILE A 147 -4.30 -14.04 1.34
N ASN A 148 -4.36 -15.16 0.62
CA ASN A 148 -5.58 -15.62 -0.06
C ASN A 148 -6.76 -15.80 0.90
N PRO A 149 -6.60 -16.39 2.11
CA PRO A 149 -7.70 -16.45 3.08
C PRO A 149 -8.16 -15.07 3.55
N LEU A 150 -7.26 -14.09 3.64
CA LEU A 150 -7.59 -12.72 4.02
C LEU A 150 -8.38 -12.01 2.92
N ILE A 151 -7.98 -12.18 1.66
CA ILE A 151 -8.75 -11.67 0.51
C ILE A 151 -10.14 -12.30 0.53
N HIS A 152 -10.22 -13.64 0.64
CA HIS A 152 -11.49 -14.36 0.64
C HIS A 152 -12.44 -13.88 1.74
N ARG A 153 -11.94 -13.70 2.98
CA ARG A 153 -12.76 -13.21 4.10
C ARG A 153 -13.28 -11.78 3.89
N ASN A 154 -12.58 -10.97 3.10
CA ASN A 154 -12.95 -9.58 2.80
C ASN A 154 -13.58 -9.42 1.40
N ALA A 155 -13.81 -10.51 0.68
CA ALA A 155 -14.33 -10.51 -0.70
C ALA A 155 -15.86 -10.32 -0.76
N PHE A 156 -16.44 -9.57 0.18
CA PHE A 156 -17.89 -9.31 0.20
C PHE A 156 -18.39 -8.74 -1.13
N PHE A 157 -17.62 -7.83 -1.72
CA PHE A 157 -17.97 -7.23 -3.01
C PHE A 157 -17.87 -8.21 -4.18
N ALA A 158 -17.21 -9.36 -4.03
CA ALA A 158 -17.11 -10.40 -5.05
C ALA A 158 -18.09 -11.57 -4.82
N HIS A 159 -19.08 -11.41 -3.92
CA HIS A 159 -20.19 -12.35 -3.85
C HIS A 159 -20.94 -12.43 -5.19
N PRO A 160 -21.43 -13.62 -5.60
CA PRO A 160 -22.11 -13.80 -6.88
C PRO A 160 -23.26 -12.81 -7.13
N GLU A 161 -23.97 -12.41 -6.08
CA GLU A 161 -25.07 -11.45 -6.12
C GLU A 161 -24.61 -10.01 -6.39
N ASN A 162 -23.36 -9.69 -6.04
CA ASN A 162 -22.76 -8.37 -6.21
C ASN A 162 -22.04 -8.21 -7.56
N LEU A 163 -21.64 -9.29 -8.23
CA LEU A 163 -20.95 -9.23 -9.52
C LEU A 163 -21.76 -8.54 -10.63
N PRO A 164 -23.07 -8.82 -10.82
CA PRO A 164 -23.88 -8.15 -11.86
C PRO A 164 -23.99 -6.64 -11.65
N LEU A 165 -23.81 -6.14 -10.43
CA LEU A 165 -23.90 -4.72 -10.12
C LEU A 165 -22.81 -3.91 -10.84
N ASN A 166 -21.67 -4.53 -11.14
CA ASN A 166 -20.62 -3.90 -11.94
C ASN A 166 -21.03 -3.80 -13.42
N MET A 167 -21.83 -4.74 -13.91
CA MET A 167 -22.22 -4.86 -15.32
C MET A 167 -23.38 -3.93 -15.71
N ILE A 168 -24.21 -3.52 -14.75
CA ILE A 168 -25.35 -2.62 -15.01
C ILE A 168 -24.96 -1.14 -15.01
N VAL A 169 -23.73 -0.81 -14.60
CA VAL A 169 -23.22 0.57 -14.63
C VAL A 169 -22.85 0.91 -16.06
N ASP A 170 -23.50 1.94 -16.60
CA ASP A 170 -23.03 2.58 -17.82
C ASP A 170 -21.72 3.32 -17.50
N ARG A 171 -20.64 2.86 -18.13
CA ARG A 171 -19.28 3.43 -17.98
C ARG A 171 -18.94 4.40 -19.09
N SER A 172 -19.88 4.64 -20.01
CA SER A 172 -19.70 5.61 -21.07
C SER A 172 -19.63 6.99 -20.42
N ASP A 173 -18.49 7.66 -20.52
CA ASP A 173 -18.45 9.09 -20.29
C ASP A 173 -19.47 9.72 -21.24
N HIS A 174 -20.47 10.43 -20.72
CA HIS A 174 -21.42 11.15 -21.56
C HIS A 174 -20.63 12.19 -22.37
N ILE A 175 -20.45 11.91 -23.66
CA ILE A 175 -19.84 12.81 -24.65
C ILE A 175 -20.79 13.97 -24.93
#